data_AF-A0A9E5FZW8-F1
#
_entry.id   AF-A0A9E5FZW8-F1
#
_cell.length_a   1.000
_cell.length_b   1.000
_cell.length_c   1.000
_cell.angle_alpha   90.00
_cell.angle_beta   90.00
_cell.angle_gamma   90.00
#
_symmetry.space_group_name_H-M   'P 1'
#
loop_
_entity.id
_entity.type
_entity.pdbx_description
1 polymer ?
#
loop_
_entity_poly.entity_id
_entity_poly.type
_entity_poly.pdbx_seq_one_letter_code
_entity_poly.pdbx_strand_id
1 'polypeptide(L)'
;VVLNHHERWDGTGYPGYVELDGQPTIDPATGLTRLTGKRGEDIPLFARIVGLADVVDALSSRRSYKEPWSEEQVLKHIRDESGRHFDPELVDIFFARLDEIRSVRVAHMGD
;
A
#
# COMPACT_ATOMS: atom_id res chain seq x y z
N VAL A 1 -11.18 0.22 1.18
CA VAL A 1 -10.02 -0.68 1.37
C VAL A 1 -9.95 -1.74 0.28
N VAL A 2 -10.90 -2.68 0.22
CA VAL A 2 -10.90 -3.83 -0.74
C VAL A 2 -10.51 -3.41 -2.16
N LEU A 3 -11.23 -2.47 -2.76
CA LEU A 3 -10.98 -2.05 -4.13
C LEU A 3 -9.71 -1.21 -4.35
N ASN A 4 -9.03 -0.71 -3.31
CA ASN A 4 -8.02 0.36 -3.50
C ASN A 4 -6.68 0.11 -2.79
N HIS A 5 -6.55 -0.95 -1.99
CA HIS A 5 -5.31 -1.18 -1.21
C HIS A 5 -4.11 -1.61 -2.09
N HIS A 6 -4.35 -1.91 -3.38
CA HIS A 6 -3.31 -2.13 -4.39
C HIS A 6 -3.10 -0.92 -5.31
N GLU A 7 -3.73 0.22 -5.01
CA GLU A 7 -3.35 1.48 -5.64
C GLU A 7 -1.97 1.90 -5.16
N ARG A 8 -1.18 2.52 -6.04
CA ARG A 8 0.15 3.03 -5.74
C ARG A 8 0.10 4.55 -5.73
N TRP A 9 0.78 5.19 -4.79
CA TRP A 9 0.78 6.64 -4.63
C TRP A 9 1.08 7.41 -5.93
N ASP A 10 1.94 6.88 -6.79
CA ASP A 10 2.31 7.46 -8.08
C ASP A 10 1.29 7.28 -9.22
N GLY A 11 0.22 6.52 -9.01
CA GLY A 11 -0.79 6.22 -10.02
C GLY A 11 -0.54 4.96 -10.84
N THR A 12 0.49 4.18 -10.53
CA THR A 12 0.82 2.93 -11.25
C THR A 12 0.16 1.67 -10.67
N GLY A 13 -0.76 1.85 -9.71
CA GLY A 13 -1.53 0.77 -9.10
C GLY A 13 -2.81 0.40 -9.85
N TYR A 14 -3.62 -0.44 -9.22
CA TYR A 14 -4.87 -0.96 -9.79
C TYR A 14 -5.94 -1.09 -8.71
N PRO A 15 -7.24 -1.16 -9.08
CA PRO A 15 -7.82 -1.20 -10.43
C PRO A 15 -8.05 0.17 -11.09
N GLY A 16 -7.73 1.26 -10.41
CA GLY A 16 -8.05 2.62 -10.84
C GLY A 16 -9.51 2.97 -10.53
N TYR A 17 -10.14 3.68 -11.47
CA TYR A 17 -11.51 4.16 -11.31
C TYR A 17 -12.50 3.18 -11.92
N VAL A 18 -13.02 2.26 -11.08
CA VAL A 18 -14.01 1.24 -11.47
C VAL A 18 -15.31 1.36 -10.68
N GLU A 19 -16.40 0.97 -11.32
CA GLU A 19 -17.72 0.73 -10.72
C GLU A 19 -17.73 -0.56 -9.88
N LEU A 20 -18.83 -0.81 -9.14
CA LEU A 20 -18.96 -1.99 -8.29
C LEU A 20 -18.96 -3.32 -9.06
N ASP A 21 -19.35 -3.30 -10.33
CA ASP A 21 -19.31 -4.45 -11.24
C ASP A 21 -17.93 -4.63 -11.91
N GLY A 22 -16.96 -3.79 -11.55
CA GLY A 22 -15.59 -3.82 -12.09
C GLY A 22 -15.42 -3.12 -13.43
N GLN A 23 -16.47 -2.53 -14.01
CA GLN A 23 -16.33 -1.75 -15.23
C GLN A 23 -15.59 -0.43 -14.97
N PRO A 24 -14.65 -0.03 -15.83
CA PRO A 24 -14.02 1.28 -15.73
C PRO A 24 -15.03 2.42 -15.85
N THR A 25 -14.89 3.43 -15.00
CA THR A 25 -15.71 4.65 -15.03
C THR A 25 -15.35 5.54 -16.23
N ILE A 26 -16.25 6.47 -16.57
CA ILE A 26 -16.00 7.51 -17.57
C ILE A 26 -15.56 8.79 -16.87
N ASP A 27 -14.50 9.40 -17.38
CA ASP A 27 -14.06 10.71 -16.93
C ASP A 27 -15.06 11.79 -17.38
N PRO A 28 -15.68 12.54 -16.45
CA PRO A 28 -16.72 13.51 -16.81
C PRO A 28 -16.19 14.73 -17.57
N ALA A 29 -14.88 15.03 -17.49
CA ALA A 29 -14.28 16.16 -18.18
C ALA A 29 -13.88 15.83 -19.63
N THR A 30 -13.47 14.59 -19.89
CA THR A 30 -13.01 14.16 -21.23
C THR A 30 -14.02 13.29 -21.97
N GLY A 31 -14.97 12.67 -21.27
CA GLY A 31 -15.88 11.66 -21.81
C GLY A 31 -15.19 10.32 -22.13
N LEU A 32 -13.92 10.16 -21.77
CA LEU A 32 -13.13 8.96 -22.03
C LEU A 32 -13.10 8.03 -20.82
N THR A 33 -12.93 6.74 -21.07
CA THR A 33 -12.78 5.73 -20.01
C THR A 33 -11.53 5.98 -19.17
N ARG A 34 -11.66 5.96 -17.84
CA ARG A 34 -10.56 6.08 -16.89
C ARG A 34 -9.85 4.76 -16.71
N LEU A 35 -8.76 4.57 -17.45
CA LEU A 35 -7.92 3.36 -17.40
C LEU A 35 -6.68 3.52 -16.51
N THR A 36 -6.47 4.67 -15.89
CA THR A 36 -5.31 4.94 -15.04
C THR A 36 -5.60 4.61 -13.57
N GLY A 37 -4.54 4.22 -12.85
CA GLY A 37 -4.58 4.07 -11.39
C GLY A 37 -4.87 5.39 -10.69
N LYS A 38 -5.33 5.30 -9.44
CA LYS A 38 -5.53 6.48 -8.59
C LYS A 38 -4.20 6.98 -8.09
N ARG A 39 -4.03 8.30 -7.98
CA ARG A 39 -2.77 8.94 -7.61
C ARG A 39 -2.95 9.80 -6.37
N GLY A 40 -1.98 9.75 -5.47
CA GLY A 40 -1.96 10.59 -4.27
C GLY A 40 -3.22 10.42 -3.42
N GLU A 41 -3.85 11.55 -3.11
CA GLU A 41 -5.02 11.62 -2.24
C GLU A 41 -6.32 11.12 -2.89
N ASP A 42 -6.34 10.87 -4.21
CA ASP A 42 -7.47 10.17 -4.85
C ASP A 42 -7.62 8.74 -4.30
N ILE A 43 -6.56 8.20 -3.73
CA ILE A 43 -6.58 6.93 -3.00
C ILE A 43 -7.14 7.19 -1.59
N PRO A 44 -8.24 6.52 -1.18
CA PRO A 44 -8.78 6.69 0.16
C PRO A 44 -7.73 6.42 1.25
N LEU A 45 -7.68 7.26 2.29
CA LEU A 45 -6.67 7.18 3.36
C LEU A 45 -6.55 5.76 3.95
N PHE A 46 -7.67 5.11 4.26
CA PHE A 46 -7.67 3.75 4.79
C PHE A 46 -7.04 2.73 3.84
N ALA A 47 -7.15 2.93 2.52
CA ALA A 47 -6.50 2.05 1.55
C ALA A 47 -4.99 2.29 1.49
N ARG A 48 -4.53 3.53 1.62
CA ARG A 48 -3.09 3.88 1.72
C ARG A 48 -2.45 3.26 2.97
N ILE A 49 -3.13 3.36 4.12
CA ILE A 49 -2.69 2.76 5.39
C ILE A 49 -2.60 1.24 5.26
N VAL A 50 -3.66 0.60 4.76
CA VAL A 50 -3.70 -0.87 4.62
C VAL A 50 -2.69 -1.36 3.57
N GLY A 51 -2.51 -0.66 2.45
CA GLY A 51 -1.51 -1.02 1.44
C GLY A 51 -0.08 -1.01 1.98
N LEU A 52 0.26 -0.02 2.81
CA LEU A 52 1.56 0.00 3.51
C LEU A 52 1.70 -1.17 4.49
N ALA A 53 0.69 -1.41 5.33
CA ALA A 53 0.71 -2.48 6.32
C ALA A 53 0.81 -3.87 5.67
N ASP A 54 0.05 -4.11 4.60
CA ASP A 54 0.03 -5.36 3.84
C ASP A 54 1.41 -5.68 3.25
N VAL A 55 2.09 -4.70 2.65
CA VAL A 55 3.43 -4.93 2.09
C VAL A 55 4.47 -5.19 3.18
N VAL A 56 4.41 -4.49 4.32
CA VAL A 56 5.33 -4.72 5.45
C VAL A 56 5.18 -6.15 5.98
N ASP A 57 3.95 -6.60 6.20
CA ASP A 57 3.68 -7.96 6.68
C ASP A 57 4.07 -9.00 5.63
N ALA A 58 3.70 -8.77 4.37
CA ALA A 58 4.01 -9.64 3.25
C ALA A 58 5.51 -9.91 3.07
N LEU A 59 6.35 -8.89 3.26
CA LEU A 59 7.81 -9.01 3.12
C LEU A 59 8.47 -9.58 4.38
N SER A 60 7.89 -9.34 5.56
CA SER A 60 8.42 -9.81 6.84
C SER A 60 8.05 -11.27 7.16
N SER A 61 7.06 -11.83 6.46
CA SER A 61 6.50 -13.16 6.73
C SER A 61 7.04 -14.25 5.78
N ARG A 62 7.28 -15.45 6.32
CA ARG A 62 7.71 -16.63 5.53
C ARG A 62 6.58 -17.07 4.61
N ARG A 63 6.89 -17.33 3.33
CA ARG A 63 5.96 -17.90 2.34
C ARG A 63 6.52 -19.22 1.80
N SER A 64 5.67 -20.09 1.28
CA SER A 64 6.06 -21.45 0.83
C SER A 64 7.23 -21.49 -0.17
N TYR A 65 7.46 -20.39 -0.89
CA TYR A 65 8.45 -20.24 -1.97
C TYR A 65 9.47 -19.12 -1.72
N LYS A 66 9.43 -18.45 -0.55
CA LYS A 66 10.31 -17.30 -0.27
C LYS A 66 10.56 -17.17 1.23
N GLU A 67 11.83 -17.12 1.59
CA GLU A 67 12.25 -16.75 2.95
C GLU A 67 11.88 -15.28 3.22
N PRO A 68 11.52 -14.92 4.47
CA PRO A 68 11.20 -13.56 4.83
C PRO A 68 12.41 -12.65 4.61
N TRP A 69 12.14 -11.40 4.23
CA TRP A 69 13.18 -10.38 4.17
C TRP A 69 13.67 -10.05 5.59
N SER A 70 14.94 -9.65 5.70
CA SER A 70 15.41 -9.08 6.96
C SER A 70 14.67 -7.77 7.23
N GLU A 71 14.53 -7.39 8.51
CA GLU A 71 13.86 -6.14 8.86
C GLU A 71 14.53 -4.94 8.16
N GLU A 72 15.86 -4.92 8.08
CA GLU A 72 16.61 -3.89 7.37
C GLU A 72 16.21 -3.79 5.88
N GLN A 73 16.06 -4.93 5.20
CA GLN A 73 15.61 -4.96 3.80
C GLN A 73 14.18 -4.41 3.65
N VAL A 74 13.28 -4.78 4.55
CA VAL A 74 11.89 -4.27 4.56
C VAL A 74 11.89 -2.76 4.77
N LEU A 75 12.53 -2.28 5.82
CA LEU A 75 12.59 -0.85 6.15
C LEU A 75 13.23 -0.04 5.02
N LYS A 76 14.32 -0.53 4.44
CA LYS A 76 14.95 0.12 3.28
C LYS A 76 13.98 0.22 2.11
N HIS A 77 13.28 -0.86 1.79
CA HIS A 77 12.32 -0.88 0.69
C HIS A 77 11.15 0.10 0.91
N ILE A 78 10.58 0.14 2.12
CA ILE A 78 9.51 1.09 2.44
C ILE A 78 9.97 2.54 2.26
N ARG A 79 11.20 2.85 2.70
CA ARG A 79 11.78 4.19 2.53
C ARG A 79 12.06 4.52 1.06
N ASP A 80 12.60 3.59 0.29
CA ASP A 80 12.92 3.76 -1.14
C ASP A 80 11.67 3.96 -2.00
N GLU A 81 10.53 3.37 -1.61
CA GLU A 81 9.27 3.46 -2.34
C GLU A 81 8.33 4.59 -1.84
N SER A 82 8.81 5.44 -0.91
CA SER A 82 8.11 6.65 -0.48
C SER A 82 7.86 7.60 -1.64
N GLY A 83 6.61 8.06 -1.80
CA GLY A 83 6.20 8.91 -2.91
C GLY A 83 6.06 8.19 -4.25
N ARG A 84 6.28 6.86 -4.29
CA ARG A 84 6.08 6.01 -5.46
C ARG A 84 4.98 4.98 -5.20
N HIS A 85 5.29 3.96 -4.40
CA HIS A 85 4.29 3.00 -3.95
C HIS A 85 3.47 3.59 -2.81
N PHE A 86 4.15 4.18 -1.83
CA PHE A 86 3.55 4.58 -0.56
C PHE A 86 3.38 6.08 -0.44
N ASP A 87 2.37 6.47 0.31
CA ASP A 87 2.16 7.84 0.75
C ASP A 87 3.36 8.31 1.63
N PRO A 88 4.08 9.38 1.25
CA PRO A 88 5.21 9.89 2.02
C PRO A 88 4.87 10.21 3.48
N GLU A 89 3.70 10.78 3.75
CA GLU A 89 3.31 11.16 5.11
C GLU A 89 3.12 9.90 5.98
N LEU A 90 2.50 8.85 5.41
CA LEU A 90 2.35 7.58 6.12
C LEU A 90 3.67 6.85 6.33
N VAL A 91 4.62 6.97 5.38
CA VAL A 91 5.97 6.44 5.57
C VAL A 91 6.67 7.14 6.73
N ASP A 92 6.58 8.46 6.83
CA ASP A 92 7.18 9.21 7.93
C ASP A 92 6.54 8.82 9.27
N ILE A 93 5.21 8.71 9.34
CA ILE A 93 4.48 8.24 10.52
C ILE A 93 4.89 6.81 10.90
N PHE A 94 4.99 5.90 9.92
CA PHE A 94 5.42 4.52 10.14
C PHE A 94 6.80 4.46 10.80
N PHE A 95 7.77 5.23 10.31
CA PHE A 95 9.10 5.29 10.90
C PHE A 95 9.11 5.96 12.28
N ALA A 96 8.30 7.00 12.48
CA ALA A 96 8.15 7.65 13.79
C ALA A 96 7.51 6.73 14.84
N ARG A 97 6.73 5.72 14.41
CA ARG A 97 6.02 4.76 15.28
C ARG A 97 6.60 3.34 15.19
N LEU A 98 7.79 3.18 14.61
CA LEU A 98 8.34 1.86 14.32
C LEU A 98 8.47 0.97 15.56
N ASP A 99 8.87 1.55 16.70
CA ASP A 99 9.03 0.78 17.94
C ASP A 99 7.69 0.30 18.51
N GLU A 100 6.62 1.09 18.36
CA GLU A 100 5.26 0.67 18.72
C GLU A 100 4.80 -0.48 17.82
N ILE A 101 5.01 -0.36 16.50
CA ILE A 101 4.66 -1.41 15.52
C ILE A 101 5.43 -2.71 15.81
N ARG A 102 6.72 -2.60 16.13
CA ARG A 102 7.55 -3.75 16.55
C ARG A 102 7.00 -4.43 17.78
N SER A 103 6.58 -3.66 18.79
CA SER A 103 6.03 -4.22 20.03
C SER A 103 4.78 -5.06 19.76
N VAL A 104 3.90 -4.61 18.87
CA VAL A 104 2.69 -5.35 18.47
C VAL A 104 3.08 -6.63 17.72
N ARG A 105 4.03 -6.55 16.78
CA ARG A 105 4.48 -7.73 16.02
C ARG A 105 5.07 -8.80 16.95
N VAL A 106 5.92 -8.42 17.91
CA VAL A 106 6.49 -9.36 18.88
C VAL A 106 5.42 -10.01 19.74
N ALA A 107 4.41 -9.25 20.16
CA ALA A 107 3.30 -9.78 20.98
C ALA A 107 2.47 -10.86 20.25
N HIS A 108 2.48 -10.87 18.91
CA HIS A 108 1.70 -11.80 18.08
C HIS A 108 2.57 -12.76 17.24
N MET A 109 3.90 -12.78 17.44
CA MET A 109 4.79 -13.77 16.84
C MET A 109 4.68 -15.09 17.63
N GLY A 110 3.60 -15.85 17.43
CA GLY A 110 3.40 -17.14 18.10
C GLY A 110 1.98 -17.73 18.09
N ASP A 111 0.98 -16.99 17.63
CA ASP A 111 -0.39 -17.50 17.40
C ASP A 111 -0.55 -18.05 15.97
#